data_AF-A0A2N2AB18-F1
#
_entry.id   AF-A0A2N2AB18-F1
#
_cell.length_a   1.000
_cell.length_b   1.000
_cell.length_c   1.000
_cell.angle_alpha   90.00
_cell.angle_beta   90.00
_cell.angle_gamma   90.00
#
_symmetry.space_group_name_H-M   'P 1'
#
loop_
_entity.id
_entity.type
_entity.pdbx_description
1 polymer ?
#
loop_
_entity_poly.entity_id
_entity_poly.type
_entity_poly.pdbx_seq_one_letter_code
_entity_poly.pdbx_strand_id
1 'polypeptide(L)'
;MELQLKVWKDLAISKQVLMRAATDALKLDPNCSQEELKSALDNAIKRYIDADISVSKAQEQAKVAISTMEKKVADSEKARNIAEAARAETLAQQQKIEQQIAAERVNTANEVKKVKERMAESERALKAINAALADTPENVLKKMKALKKEKMDEADARKEVVAANAALRKDMQKLEQRIKDMQAAQDNAAKLAAQYRELHAVCTDLHAQLKPLVEDAKSLAAVPPLNTVMLEGIEKVDAEEEKKTGTKGKR
;
A
#
# COMPACT_ATOMS: atom_id res chain seq x y z
N MET A 1 22.65 -117.90 -79.84
CA MET A 1 22.20 -118.35 -78.51
C MET A 1 23.04 -117.78 -77.35
N GLU A 2 24.34 -117.53 -77.52
CA GLU A 2 25.19 -116.96 -76.45
C GLU A 2 24.76 -115.57 -75.95
N LEU A 3 24.33 -114.67 -76.84
CA LEU A 3 23.90 -113.32 -76.47
C LEU A 3 22.67 -113.35 -75.55
N GLN A 4 21.72 -114.24 -75.82
CA GLN A 4 20.54 -114.43 -74.98
C GLN A 4 20.94 -114.94 -73.60
N LEU A 5 21.81 -115.95 -73.52
CA LEU A 5 22.31 -116.48 -72.24
C LEU A 5 23.02 -115.43 -71.39
N LYS A 6 23.78 -114.53 -72.03
CA LYS A 6 24.44 -113.40 -71.32
C LYS A 6 23.42 -112.43 -70.75
N VAL A 7 22.40 -112.06 -71.52
CA VAL A 7 21.28 -111.22 -71.06
C VAL A 7 20.53 -111.86 -69.87
N TRP A 8 20.28 -113.17 -69.93
CA TRP A 8 19.63 -113.90 -68.82
C TRP A 8 20.50 -113.95 -67.55
N LYS A 9 21.82 -114.12 -67.70
CA LYS A 9 22.76 -114.07 -66.57
C LYS A 9 22.83 -112.68 -65.94
N ASP A 10 22.97 -111.64 -66.74
CA ASP A 10 23.03 -110.26 -66.25
C ASP A 10 21.71 -109.85 -65.57
N LEU A 11 20.57 -110.28 -66.12
CA LEU A 11 19.26 -110.09 -65.49
C LEU A 11 19.16 -110.82 -64.13
N ALA A 12 19.65 -112.05 -64.05
CA ALA A 12 19.65 -112.83 -62.81
C ALA A 12 20.55 -112.21 -61.73
N ILE A 13 21.75 -111.73 -62.10
CA ILE A 13 22.67 -111.04 -61.19
C ILE A 13 22.03 -109.72 -60.70
N SER A 14 21.49 -108.92 -61.61
CA SER A 14 20.80 -107.66 -61.28
C SER A 14 19.63 -107.91 -60.31
N LYS A 15 18.83 -108.94 -60.56
CA LYS A 15 17.73 -109.35 -59.68
C LYS A 15 18.22 -109.79 -58.30
N GLN A 16 19.34 -110.52 -58.22
CA GLN A 16 19.93 -110.96 -56.96
C GLN A 16 20.51 -109.78 -56.14
N VAL A 17 21.18 -108.84 -56.80
CA VAL A 17 21.68 -107.61 -56.17
C VAL A 17 20.51 -106.77 -55.65
N LEU A 18 19.44 -106.61 -56.43
CA LEU A 18 18.24 -105.89 -56.00
C LEU A 18 17.58 -106.55 -54.79
N MET A 19 17.42 -107.87 -54.80
CA MET A 19 16.85 -108.60 -53.66
C MET A 19 17.70 -108.46 -52.40
N ARG A 20 19.04 -108.57 -52.51
CA ARG A 20 19.94 -108.35 -51.36
C ARG A 20 19.85 -106.93 -50.83
N ALA A 21 19.91 -105.92 -51.69
CA ALA A 21 19.80 -104.51 -51.28
C ALA A 21 18.45 -104.19 -50.60
N ALA A 22 17.34 -104.74 -51.11
CA ALA A 22 16.02 -104.59 -50.49
C ALA A 22 15.94 -105.29 -49.13
N THR A 23 16.52 -106.49 -49.02
CA THR A 23 16.60 -107.27 -47.78
C THR A 23 17.44 -106.53 -46.73
N ASP A 24 18.59 -105.99 -47.11
CA ASP A 24 19.46 -105.20 -46.23
C ASP A 24 18.79 -103.88 -45.79
N ALA A 25 18.13 -103.16 -46.72
CA ALA A 25 17.42 -101.92 -46.42
C ALA A 25 16.24 -102.11 -45.46
N LEU A 26 15.52 -103.23 -45.60
CA LEU A 26 14.40 -103.62 -44.73
C LEU A 26 14.87 -104.37 -43.47
N LYS A 27 16.18 -104.65 -43.34
CA LYS A 27 16.79 -105.42 -42.25
C LYS A 27 16.17 -106.80 -42.07
N LEU A 28 15.91 -107.49 -43.18
CA LEU A 28 15.38 -108.85 -43.24
C LEU A 28 16.52 -109.88 -43.32
N ASP A 29 16.21 -111.16 -43.09
CA ASP A 29 17.20 -112.25 -43.23
C ASP A 29 17.62 -112.43 -44.72
N PRO A 30 18.92 -112.61 -45.03
CA PRO A 30 19.42 -112.85 -46.39
C PRO A 30 18.77 -114.02 -47.15
N ASN A 31 18.18 -114.99 -46.43
CA ASN A 31 17.45 -116.13 -46.98
C ASN A 31 15.92 -115.98 -46.87
N CYS A 32 15.40 -114.77 -46.63
CA CYS A 32 13.96 -114.54 -46.54
C CYS A 32 13.22 -115.01 -47.79
N SER A 33 12.01 -115.51 -47.58
CA SER A 33 11.15 -115.94 -48.69
C SER A 33 10.70 -114.74 -49.53
N GLN A 34 10.34 -114.98 -50.78
CA GLN A 34 9.81 -113.93 -51.65
C GLN A 34 8.51 -113.31 -51.08
N GLU A 35 7.74 -114.07 -50.30
CA GLU A 35 6.52 -113.58 -49.64
C GLU A 35 6.83 -112.67 -48.46
N GLU A 36 7.83 -113.00 -47.65
CA GLU A 36 8.31 -112.16 -46.54
C GLU A 36 8.88 -110.84 -47.05
N LEU A 37 9.70 -110.87 -48.11
CA LEU A 37 10.24 -109.66 -48.73
C LEU A 37 9.13 -108.75 -49.29
N LYS A 38 8.12 -109.33 -49.97
CA LYS A 38 6.96 -108.59 -50.46
C LYS A 38 6.15 -107.98 -49.32
N SER A 39 5.84 -108.76 -48.29
CA SER A 39 5.07 -108.29 -47.12
C SER A 39 5.79 -107.17 -46.38
N ALA A 40 7.11 -107.29 -46.19
CA ALA A 40 7.93 -106.27 -45.56
C ALA A 40 8.02 -104.98 -46.40
N LEU A 41 8.13 -105.11 -47.73
CA LEU A 41 8.11 -103.97 -48.64
C LEU A 41 6.75 -103.26 -48.61
N ASP A 42 5.64 -104.01 -48.66
CA ASP A 42 4.29 -103.45 -48.55
C ASP A 42 4.07 -102.73 -47.20
N ASN A 43 4.58 -103.31 -46.11
CA ASN A 43 4.52 -102.69 -44.78
C ASN A 43 5.39 -101.42 -44.69
N ALA A 44 6.57 -101.42 -45.31
CA ALA A 44 7.44 -100.24 -45.36
C ALA A 44 6.81 -99.11 -46.20
N ILE A 45 6.21 -99.44 -47.34
CA ILE A 45 5.46 -98.50 -48.18
C ILE A 45 4.28 -97.92 -47.39
N LYS A 46 3.48 -98.74 -46.71
CA LYS A 46 2.38 -98.27 -45.86
C LYS A 46 2.86 -97.32 -44.77
N ARG A 47 3.92 -97.68 -44.03
CA ARG A 47 4.51 -96.82 -42.99
C ARG A 47 5.02 -95.50 -43.56
N TYR A 48 5.62 -95.52 -44.75
CA TYR A 48 6.06 -94.29 -45.42
C TYR A 48 4.87 -93.40 -45.77
N ILE A 49 3.80 -93.97 -46.35
CA ILE A 49 2.58 -93.23 -46.68
C ILE A 49 1.94 -92.65 -45.41
N ASP A 50 1.82 -93.44 -44.35
CA ASP A 50 1.25 -93.00 -43.07
C ASP A 50 2.09 -91.87 -42.43
N ALA A 51 3.42 -91.98 -42.51
CA ALA A 51 4.35 -90.95 -42.04
C ALA A 51 4.24 -89.65 -42.87
N ASP A 52 4.14 -89.75 -44.20
CA ASP A 52 3.98 -88.59 -45.09
C ASP A 52 2.64 -87.88 -44.83
N ILE A 53 1.55 -88.65 -44.67
CA ILE A 53 0.24 -88.11 -44.26
C ILE A 53 0.34 -87.43 -42.90
N SER A 54 1.01 -88.04 -41.93
CA SER A 54 1.20 -87.49 -40.59
C SER A 54 2.01 -86.18 -40.61
N VAL A 55 3.12 -86.14 -41.35
CA VAL A 55 3.96 -84.94 -41.52
C VAL A 55 3.18 -83.83 -42.20
N SER A 56 2.46 -84.13 -43.29
CA SER A 56 1.62 -83.15 -43.99
C SER A 56 0.54 -82.57 -43.06
N LYS A 57 -0.14 -83.41 -42.28
CA LYS A 57 -1.13 -82.98 -41.29
C LYS A 57 -0.50 -82.11 -40.19
N ALA A 58 0.66 -82.50 -39.67
CA ALA A 58 1.37 -81.75 -38.64
C ALA A 58 1.85 -80.38 -39.17
N GLN A 59 2.34 -80.32 -40.41
CA GLN A 59 2.73 -79.08 -41.06
C GLN A 59 1.54 -78.12 -41.22
N GLU A 60 0.38 -78.64 -41.63
CA GLU A 60 -0.82 -77.80 -41.77
C GLU A 60 -1.32 -77.28 -40.41
N GLN A 61 -1.33 -78.15 -39.39
CA GLN A 61 -1.66 -77.74 -38.02
C GLN A 61 -0.67 -76.69 -37.48
N ALA A 62 0.63 -76.84 -37.76
CA ALA A 62 1.64 -75.87 -37.37
C ALA A 62 1.45 -74.52 -38.08
N LYS A 63 1.13 -74.51 -39.38
CA LYS A 63 0.81 -73.27 -40.12
C LYS A 63 -0.38 -72.54 -39.52
N VAL A 64 -1.46 -73.26 -39.21
CA VAL A 64 -2.65 -72.67 -38.57
C VAL A 64 -2.32 -72.12 -37.18
N ALA A 65 -1.53 -72.85 -36.39
CA ALA A 65 -1.09 -72.40 -35.07
C ALA A 65 -0.22 -71.14 -35.14
N ILE A 66 0.75 -71.09 -36.05
CA ILE A 66 1.62 -69.91 -36.28
C ILE A 66 0.77 -68.71 -36.68
N SER A 67 -0.11 -68.86 -37.68
CA SER A 67 -0.98 -67.76 -38.11
C SER A 67 -1.89 -67.25 -36.98
N THR A 68 -2.36 -68.16 -36.13
CA THR A 68 -3.16 -67.80 -34.95
C THR A 68 -2.32 -67.05 -33.91
N MET A 69 -1.10 -67.49 -33.66
CA MET A 69 -0.17 -66.82 -32.74
C MET A 69 0.23 -65.44 -33.24
N GLU A 70 0.55 -65.30 -34.53
CA GLU A 70 0.89 -64.01 -35.16
C GLU A 70 -0.24 -62.99 -34.99
N LYS A 71 -1.49 -63.41 -35.23
CA LYS A 71 -2.67 -62.55 -35.01
C LYS A 71 -2.79 -62.14 -33.53
N LYS A 72 -2.65 -63.09 -32.61
CA LYS A 72 -2.71 -62.80 -31.16
C LYS A 72 -1.61 -61.85 -30.69
N VAL A 73 -0.40 -62.00 -31.22
CA VAL A 73 0.72 -61.10 -30.90
C VAL A 73 0.43 -59.70 -31.43
N ALA A 74 -0.01 -59.57 -32.69
CA ALA A 74 -0.36 -58.28 -33.28
C ALA A 74 -1.48 -57.57 -32.50
N ASP A 75 -2.52 -58.30 -32.09
CA ASP A 75 -3.61 -57.74 -31.29
C ASP A 75 -3.13 -57.36 -29.88
N SER A 76 -2.27 -58.16 -29.26
CA SER A 76 -1.66 -57.87 -27.95
C SER A 76 -0.75 -56.64 -28.00
N GLU A 77 0.04 -56.46 -29.06
CA GLU A 77 0.90 -55.30 -29.24
C GLU A 77 0.08 -54.02 -29.41
N LYS A 78 -0.99 -54.07 -30.22
CA LYS A 78 -1.93 -52.95 -30.36
C LYS A 78 -2.56 -52.59 -29.02
N ALA A 79 -3.05 -53.59 -28.27
CA ALA A 79 -3.63 -53.37 -26.96
C ALA A 79 -2.61 -52.77 -25.97
N ARG A 80 -1.36 -53.26 -25.99
CA ARG A 80 -0.27 -52.71 -25.17
C ARG A 80 0.02 -51.25 -25.51
N ASN A 81 0.13 -50.91 -26.78
CA ASN A 81 0.41 -49.55 -27.21
C ASN A 81 -0.72 -48.57 -26.80
N ILE A 82 -1.98 -48.99 -26.90
CA ILE A 82 -3.12 -48.20 -26.42
C ILE A 82 -3.05 -48.00 -24.90
N ALA A 83 -2.77 -49.07 -24.14
CA ALA A 83 -2.67 -49.01 -22.69
C ALA A 83 -1.49 -48.13 -22.23
N GLU A 84 -0.33 -48.21 -22.90
CA GLU A 84 0.82 -47.35 -22.64
C GLU A 84 0.53 -45.89 -22.95
N ALA A 85 -0.16 -45.59 -24.06
CA ALA A 85 -0.58 -44.23 -24.39
C ALA A 85 -1.55 -43.65 -23.34
N ALA A 86 -2.57 -44.41 -22.95
CA ALA A 86 -3.52 -44.00 -21.91
C ALA A 86 -2.84 -43.78 -20.55
N ARG A 87 -1.87 -44.63 -20.21
CA ARG A 87 -1.06 -44.47 -18.98
C ARG A 87 -0.21 -43.20 -19.04
N ALA A 88 0.45 -42.92 -20.17
CA ALA A 88 1.24 -41.72 -20.35
C ALA A 88 0.40 -40.45 -20.23
N GLU A 89 -0.79 -40.44 -20.83
CA GLU A 89 -1.73 -39.32 -20.73
C GLU A 89 -2.21 -39.12 -19.29
N THR A 90 -2.59 -40.21 -18.61
CA THR A 90 -3.04 -40.15 -17.21
C THR A 90 -1.94 -39.61 -16.29
N LEU A 91 -0.69 -40.04 -16.47
CA LEU A 91 0.45 -39.53 -15.71
C LEU A 91 0.70 -38.04 -15.97
N ALA A 92 0.61 -37.60 -17.23
CA ALA A 92 0.77 -36.19 -17.58
C ALA A 92 -0.34 -35.33 -16.96
N GLN A 93 -1.60 -35.81 -16.98
CA GLN A 93 -2.72 -35.14 -16.32
C GLN A 93 -2.55 -35.08 -14.80
N GLN A 94 -2.11 -36.18 -14.17
CA GLN A 94 -1.84 -36.23 -12.74
C GLN A 94 -0.77 -35.22 -12.34
N GLN A 95 0.36 -35.17 -13.05
CA GLN A 95 1.43 -34.20 -12.80
C GLN A 95 0.94 -32.76 -12.95
N LYS A 96 0.11 -32.48 -13.97
CA LYS A 96 -0.48 -31.15 -14.17
C LYS A 96 -1.39 -30.76 -13.01
N ILE A 97 -2.25 -31.67 -12.55
CA ILE A 97 -3.16 -31.43 -11.42
C ILE A 97 -2.35 -31.23 -10.13
N GLU A 98 -1.31 -32.03 -9.88
CA GLU A 98 -0.43 -31.87 -8.72
C GLU A 98 0.25 -30.49 -8.70
N GLN A 99 0.75 -30.03 -9.85
CA GLN A 99 1.31 -28.68 -9.98
C GLN A 99 0.27 -27.58 -9.75
N GLN A 100 -0.95 -27.75 -10.28
CA GLN A 100 -2.06 -26.81 -10.06
C GLN A 100 -2.44 -26.74 -8.58
N ILE A 101 -2.60 -27.88 -7.91
CA ILE A 101 -2.91 -27.94 -6.47
C ILE A 101 -1.79 -27.30 -5.65
N ALA A 102 -0.52 -27.53 -6.00
CA ALA A 102 0.60 -26.91 -5.30
C ALA A 102 0.57 -25.37 -5.46
N ALA A 103 0.33 -24.87 -6.67
CA ALA A 103 0.20 -23.43 -6.94
C ALA A 103 -1.01 -22.82 -6.22
N GLU A 104 -2.16 -23.49 -6.24
CA GLU A 104 -3.37 -23.07 -5.53
C GLU A 104 -3.15 -23.01 -4.03
N ARG A 105 -2.51 -24.01 -3.43
CA ARG A 105 -2.18 -24.00 -1.99
C ARG A 105 -1.32 -22.80 -1.61
N VAL A 106 -0.30 -22.47 -2.40
CA VAL A 106 0.54 -21.29 -2.17
C VAL A 106 -0.27 -20.00 -2.30
N ASN A 107 -1.10 -19.90 -3.34
CA ASN A 107 -1.96 -18.73 -3.55
C ASN A 107 -2.97 -18.56 -2.39
N THR A 108 -3.65 -19.64 -1.97
CA THR A 108 -4.56 -19.62 -0.83
C THR A 108 -3.84 -19.24 0.46
N ALA A 109 -2.64 -19.76 0.72
CA ALA A 109 -1.86 -19.39 1.88
C ALA A 109 -1.50 -17.88 1.89
N ASN A 110 -1.13 -17.33 0.73
CA ASN A 110 -0.86 -15.91 0.56
C ASN A 110 -2.11 -15.04 0.77
N GLU A 111 -3.26 -15.45 0.22
CA GLU A 111 -4.52 -14.73 0.42
C GLU A 111 -4.97 -14.78 1.89
N VAL A 112 -4.86 -15.92 2.55
CA VAL A 112 -5.13 -16.04 4.00
C VAL A 112 -4.21 -15.13 4.80
N LYS A 113 -2.92 -15.04 4.44
CA LYS A 113 -1.98 -14.12 5.09
C LYS A 113 -2.39 -12.66 4.91
N LYS A 114 -2.72 -12.23 3.69
CA LYS A 114 -3.21 -10.86 3.41
C LYS A 114 -4.48 -10.53 4.18
N VAL A 115 -5.43 -11.47 4.24
CA VAL A 115 -6.68 -11.28 5.00
C VAL A 115 -6.38 -11.11 6.49
N LYS A 116 -5.48 -11.92 7.05
CA LYS A 116 -5.04 -11.76 8.45
C LYS A 116 -4.35 -10.42 8.70
N GLU A 117 -3.50 -9.96 7.80
CA GLU A 117 -2.85 -8.65 7.90
C GLU A 117 -3.87 -7.51 7.89
N ARG A 118 -4.84 -7.53 6.96
CA ARG A 118 -5.94 -6.55 6.90
C ARG A 118 -6.81 -6.57 8.15
N MET A 119 -7.07 -7.75 8.71
CA MET A 119 -7.83 -7.89 9.96
C MET A 119 -7.06 -7.33 11.16
N ALA A 120 -5.75 -7.58 11.25
CA ALA A 120 -4.92 -7.01 12.30
C ALA A 120 -4.83 -5.47 12.19
N GLU A 121 -4.77 -4.95 10.97
CA GLU A 121 -4.80 -3.50 10.72
C GLU A 121 -6.15 -2.89 11.09
N SER A 122 -7.27 -3.51 10.72
CA SER A 122 -8.60 -3.04 11.10
C SER A 122 -8.84 -3.09 12.61
N GLU A 123 -8.35 -4.13 13.31
CA GLU A 123 -8.39 -4.19 14.77
C GLU A 123 -7.59 -3.07 15.43
N ARG A 124 -6.39 -2.74 14.90
CA ARG A 124 -5.60 -1.61 15.39
C ARG A 124 -6.31 -0.28 15.13
N ALA A 125 -6.89 -0.12 13.94
CA ALA A 125 -7.66 1.08 13.59
C ALA A 125 -8.88 1.23 14.50
N LEU A 126 -9.63 0.15 14.76
CA LEU A 126 -10.76 0.17 15.69
C LEU A 126 -10.33 0.51 17.12
N LYS A 127 -9.20 -0.03 17.60
CA LYS A 127 -8.65 0.35 18.90
C LYS A 127 -8.25 1.82 18.95
N ALA A 128 -7.61 2.33 17.90
CA ALA A 128 -7.23 3.74 17.81
C ALA A 128 -8.45 4.66 17.74
N ILE A 129 -9.46 4.30 16.95
CA ILE A 129 -10.76 4.99 16.90
C ILE A 129 -11.42 4.95 18.27
N ASN A 130 -11.47 3.80 18.93
CA ASN A 130 -12.07 3.69 20.25
C ASN A 130 -11.30 4.51 21.30
N ALA A 131 -9.96 4.55 21.23
CA ALA A 131 -9.15 5.42 22.10
C ALA A 131 -9.35 6.91 21.81
N ALA A 132 -9.53 7.29 20.54
CA ALA A 132 -9.77 8.68 20.14
C ALA A 132 -11.20 9.15 20.44
N LEU A 133 -12.20 8.27 20.27
CA LEU A 133 -13.60 8.51 20.59
C LEU A 133 -13.89 8.35 22.07
N ALA A 134 -13.07 7.59 22.80
CA ALA A 134 -13.01 7.63 24.25
C ALA A 134 -12.36 8.94 24.71
N ASP A 135 -13.04 10.06 24.45
CA ASP A 135 -13.09 11.12 25.45
C ASP A 135 -13.69 10.46 26.71
N THR A 136 -12.82 9.91 27.57
CA THR A 136 -13.27 9.30 28.81
C THR A 136 -14.16 10.30 29.56
N PRO A 137 -15.14 9.85 30.36
CA PRO A 137 -15.92 10.75 31.21
C PRO A 137 -15.02 11.74 31.98
N GLU A 138 -13.82 11.29 32.34
CA GLU A 138 -12.75 12.07 32.95
C GLU A 138 -12.18 13.19 32.05
N ASN A 139 -11.92 12.92 30.76
CA ASN A 139 -11.48 13.93 29.79
C ASN A 139 -12.57 14.96 29.50
N VAL A 140 -13.83 14.52 29.37
CA VAL A 140 -14.99 15.42 29.23
C VAL A 140 -15.12 16.30 30.47
N LEU A 141 -15.00 15.73 31.67
CA LEU A 141 -15.01 16.49 32.93
C LEU A 141 -13.84 17.48 33.01
N LYS A 142 -12.65 17.10 32.55
CA LYS A 142 -11.47 17.97 32.53
C LYS A 142 -11.67 19.15 31.56
N LYS A 143 -12.16 18.89 30.35
CA LYS A 143 -12.54 19.92 29.37
C LYS A 143 -13.63 20.85 29.92
N MET A 144 -14.66 20.31 30.57
CA MET A 144 -15.73 21.09 31.20
C MET A 144 -15.23 21.97 32.36
N LYS A 145 -14.29 21.47 33.17
CA LYS A 145 -13.64 22.27 34.23
C LYS A 145 -12.79 23.39 33.65
N ALA A 146 -12.03 23.11 32.59
CA ALA A 146 -11.24 24.11 31.89
C ALA A 146 -12.13 25.22 31.29
N LEU A 147 -13.21 24.83 30.59
CA LEU A 147 -14.19 25.78 30.05
C LEU A 147 -14.87 26.62 31.13
N LYS A 148 -15.22 26.03 32.28
CA LYS A 148 -15.77 26.78 33.42
C LYS A 148 -14.78 27.80 33.96
N LYS A 149 -13.50 27.41 34.09
CA LYS A 149 -12.45 28.31 34.55
C LYS A 149 -12.25 29.46 33.57
N GLU A 150 -12.12 29.16 32.28
CA GLU A 150 -11.94 30.16 31.23
C GLU A 150 -13.11 31.17 31.20
N LYS A 151 -14.35 30.70 31.36
CA LYS A 151 -15.52 31.60 31.48
C LYS A 151 -15.48 32.49 32.72
N MET A 152 -14.96 31.99 33.84
CA MET A 152 -14.83 32.78 35.06
C MET A 152 -13.74 33.84 34.89
N ASP A 153 -12.58 33.44 34.37
CA ASP A 153 -11.45 34.32 34.09
C ASP A 153 -11.86 35.42 33.07
N GLU A 154 -12.62 35.07 32.03
CA GLU A 154 -13.15 36.06 31.07
C GLU A 154 -14.16 37.02 31.72
N ALA A 155 -15.05 36.51 32.58
CA ALA A 155 -16.02 37.36 33.28
C ALA A 155 -15.33 38.35 34.24
N ASP A 156 -14.27 37.92 34.92
CA ASP A 156 -13.51 38.79 35.82
C ASP A 156 -12.67 39.81 35.04
N ALA A 157 -12.02 39.41 33.94
CA ALA A 157 -11.35 40.33 33.03
C ALA A 157 -12.31 41.39 32.46
N ARG A 158 -13.54 40.99 32.10
CA ARG A 158 -14.58 41.95 31.66
C ARG A 158 -14.93 42.95 32.76
N LYS A 159 -15.06 42.51 34.02
CA LYS A 159 -15.31 43.44 35.15
C LYS A 159 -14.15 44.41 35.35
N GLU A 160 -12.92 43.94 35.28
CA GLU A 160 -11.72 44.78 35.40
C GLU A 160 -11.66 45.85 34.31
N VAL A 161 -11.93 45.48 33.05
CA VAL A 161 -11.99 46.43 31.94
C VAL A 161 -13.11 47.47 32.13
N VAL A 162 -14.28 47.06 32.61
CA VAL A 162 -15.38 48.00 32.91
C VAL A 162 -14.98 48.96 34.04
N ALA A 163 -14.36 48.45 35.11
CA ALA A 163 -13.90 49.28 36.23
C ALA A 163 -12.82 50.27 35.78
N ALA A 164 -11.84 49.84 34.98
CA ALA A 164 -10.79 50.68 34.43
C ALA A 164 -11.37 51.79 33.52
N ASN A 165 -12.32 51.46 32.65
CA ASN A 165 -12.99 52.45 31.81
C ASN A 165 -13.79 53.48 32.63
N ALA A 166 -14.44 53.05 33.70
CA ALA A 166 -15.15 53.96 34.60
C ALA A 166 -14.19 54.92 35.33
N ALA A 167 -13.02 54.42 35.75
CA ALA A 167 -11.98 55.23 36.35
C ALA A 167 -11.42 56.26 35.36
N LEU A 168 -11.07 55.83 34.14
CA LEU A 168 -10.58 56.71 33.07
C LEU A 168 -11.57 57.84 32.76
N ARG A 169 -12.88 57.55 32.70
CA ARG A 169 -13.91 58.59 32.50
C ARG A 169 -13.93 59.62 33.63
N LYS A 170 -13.81 59.18 34.88
CA LYS A 170 -13.74 60.11 36.03
C LYS A 170 -12.48 60.96 35.99
N ASP A 171 -11.34 60.38 35.63
CA ASP A 171 -10.08 61.12 35.55
C ASP A 171 -10.07 62.09 34.37
N MET A 172 -10.67 61.72 33.23
CA MET A 172 -10.89 62.62 32.10
C MET A 172 -11.74 63.83 32.52
N GLN A 173 -12.85 63.61 33.23
CA GLN A 173 -13.68 64.70 33.76
C GLN A 173 -12.91 65.61 34.72
N LYS A 174 -12.08 65.04 35.61
CA LYS A 174 -11.23 65.84 36.52
C LYS A 174 -10.17 66.64 35.77
N LEU A 175 -9.54 66.06 34.76
CA LEU A 175 -8.54 66.76 33.94
C LEU A 175 -9.19 67.87 33.13
N GLU A 176 -10.36 67.63 32.52
CA GLU A 176 -11.14 68.66 31.84
C GLU A 176 -11.52 69.81 32.79
N GLN A 177 -11.92 69.50 34.02
CA GLN A 177 -12.20 70.53 35.02
C GLN A 177 -10.94 71.32 35.39
N ARG A 178 -9.81 70.66 35.63
CA ARG A 178 -8.53 71.33 35.90
C ARG A 178 -8.09 72.22 34.74
N ILE A 179 -8.29 71.81 33.50
CA ILE A 179 -7.99 72.64 32.32
C ILE A 179 -8.83 73.91 32.36
N LYS A 180 -10.14 73.80 32.61
CA LYS A 180 -11.03 74.97 32.72
C LYS A 180 -10.61 75.90 33.88
N ASP A 181 -10.26 75.33 35.02
CA ASP A 181 -9.81 76.11 36.18
C ASP A 181 -8.48 76.83 35.88
N MET A 182 -7.54 76.18 35.20
CA MET A 182 -6.28 76.78 34.76
C MET A 182 -6.49 77.89 33.73
N GLN A 183 -7.40 77.70 32.76
CA GLN A 183 -7.77 78.73 31.80
C GLN A 183 -8.38 79.96 32.51
N ALA A 184 -9.32 79.75 33.44
CA ALA A 184 -9.89 80.85 34.22
C ALA A 184 -8.83 81.57 35.09
N ALA A 185 -7.88 80.83 35.66
CA ALA A 185 -6.76 81.42 36.39
C ALA A 185 -5.83 82.23 35.47
N GLN A 186 -5.63 81.77 34.25
CA GLN A 186 -4.84 82.45 33.23
C GLN A 186 -5.49 83.76 32.79
N ASP A 187 -6.80 83.76 32.48
CA ASP A 187 -7.55 84.98 32.14
C ASP A 187 -7.44 86.04 33.25
N ASN A 188 -7.51 85.59 34.52
CA ASN A 188 -7.35 86.48 35.67
C ASN A 188 -5.91 86.99 35.81
N ALA A 189 -4.91 86.16 35.54
CA ALA A 189 -3.51 86.55 35.54
C ALA A 189 -3.20 87.57 34.43
N ALA A 190 -3.78 87.42 33.23
CA ALA A 190 -3.66 88.37 32.14
C ALA A 190 -4.29 89.73 32.49
N LYS A 191 -5.50 89.73 33.09
CA LYS A 191 -6.13 90.97 33.60
C LYS A 191 -5.29 91.64 34.68
N LEU A 192 -4.75 90.85 35.61
CA LEU A 192 -3.88 91.38 36.67
C LEU A 192 -2.60 91.96 36.09
N ALA A 193 -1.98 91.31 35.09
CA ALA A 193 -0.81 91.82 34.40
C ALA A 193 -1.08 93.18 33.73
N ALA A 194 -2.23 93.32 33.06
CA ALA A 194 -2.68 94.59 32.48
C ALA A 194 -2.86 95.68 33.56
N GLN A 195 -3.56 95.38 34.65
CA GLN A 195 -3.73 96.30 35.78
C GLN A 195 -2.39 96.69 36.42
N TYR A 196 -1.44 95.76 36.51
CA TYR A 196 -0.10 96.03 37.04
C TYR A 196 0.68 97.00 36.14
N ARG A 197 0.53 96.90 34.81
CA ARG A 197 1.12 97.88 33.88
C ARG A 197 0.48 99.25 34.01
N GLU A 198 -0.83 99.32 34.09
CA GLU A 198 -1.57 100.58 34.30
C GLU A 198 -1.15 101.25 35.61
N LEU A 199 -1.09 100.48 36.70
CA LEU A 199 -0.64 100.98 38.00
C LEU A 199 0.82 101.47 37.94
N HIS A 200 1.71 100.72 37.29
CA HIS A 200 3.11 101.13 37.12
C HIS A 200 3.24 102.44 36.34
N ALA A 201 2.45 102.62 35.27
CA ALA A 201 2.38 103.87 34.52
C ALA A 201 1.93 105.04 35.41
N VAL A 202 0.85 104.86 36.18
CA VAL A 202 0.35 105.88 37.13
C VAL A 202 1.38 106.22 38.20
N CYS A 203 2.05 105.22 38.78
CA CYS A 203 3.12 105.44 39.75
C CYS A 203 4.30 106.19 39.14
N THR A 204 4.64 105.92 37.88
CA THR A 204 5.71 106.62 37.15
C THR A 204 5.34 108.08 36.91
N ASP A 205 4.08 108.35 36.51
CA ASP A 205 3.56 109.70 36.30
C ASP A 205 3.52 110.51 37.61
N LEU A 206 3.00 109.92 38.69
CA LEU A 206 2.98 110.55 40.01
C LEU A 206 4.39 110.80 40.54
N HIS A 207 5.31 109.85 40.37
CA HIS A 207 6.71 110.04 40.74
C HIS A 207 7.35 111.18 39.93
N ALA A 208 7.02 111.33 38.64
CA ALA A 208 7.47 112.46 37.83
C ALA A 208 6.88 113.81 38.31
N GLN A 209 5.62 113.83 38.76
CA GLN A 209 4.96 115.02 39.32
C GLN A 209 5.48 115.41 40.71
N LEU A 210 5.87 114.45 41.54
CA LEU A 210 6.41 114.68 42.90
C LEU A 210 7.88 115.11 42.89
N LYS A 211 8.65 114.67 41.90
CA LYS A 211 10.08 115.00 41.76
C LYS A 211 10.42 116.51 41.83
N PRO A 212 9.65 117.44 41.24
CA PRO A 212 9.90 118.89 41.38
C PRO A 212 9.40 119.52 42.71
N LEU A 213 8.63 118.79 43.52
CA LEU A 213 7.97 119.31 44.74
C LEU A 213 8.67 118.89 46.05
N VAL A 214 9.75 118.11 45.97
CA VAL A 214 10.48 117.59 47.13
C VAL A 214 11.86 118.25 47.22
N GLU A 215 12.19 118.81 48.38
CA GLU A 215 13.43 119.58 48.62
C GLU A 215 14.71 118.73 48.56
N ASP A 216 14.63 117.41 48.82
CA ASP A 216 15.75 116.47 48.69
C ASP A 216 15.35 115.27 47.81
N ALA A 217 15.89 115.20 46.60
CA ALA A 217 15.58 114.15 45.61
C ALA A 217 15.91 112.72 46.09
N LYS A 218 16.70 112.57 47.18
CA LYS A 218 17.05 111.27 47.77
C LYS A 218 15.99 110.74 48.75
N SER A 219 15.02 111.56 49.18
CA SER A 219 13.93 111.10 50.05
C SER A 219 12.75 110.49 49.28
N LEU A 220 12.74 110.60 47.95
CA LEU A 220 11.71 110.02 47.09
C LEU A 220 12.10 108.56 46.75
N ALA A 221 11.25 107.61 47.13
CA ALA A 221 11.48 106.19 46.86
C ALA A 221 11.40 105.91 45.34
N ALA A 222 12.40 105.23 44.80
CA ALA A 222 12.45 104.89 43.38
C ALA A 222 11.33 103.93 42.98
N VAL A 223 10.66 104.19 41.85
CA VAL A 223 9.68 103.26 41.26
C VAL A 223 10.43 102.00 40.77
N PRO A 224 10.07 100.79 41.23
CA PRO A 224 10.70 99.55 40.79
C PRO A 224 10.61 99.35 39.27
N PRO A 225 11.62 98.73 38.62
CA PRO A 225 11.59 98.48 37.18
C PRO A 225 10.54 97.43 36.81
N LEU A 226 9.80 97.69 35.73
CA LEU A 226 8.79 96.76 35.22
C LEU A 226 9.46 95.57 34.52
N ASN A 227 9.15 94.34 34.94
CA ASN A 227 9.63 93.14 34.27
C ASN A 227 8.72 92.77 33.08
N THR A 228 9.00 93.38 31.94
CA THR A 228 8.19 93.26 30.71
C THR A 228 8.14 91.85 30.15
N VAL A 229 9.23 91.08 30.24
CA VAL A 229 9.33 89.71 29.71
C VAL A 229 8.37 88.76 30.42
N MET A 230 8.26 88.85 31.75
CA MET A 230 7.32 88.01 32.51
C MET A 230 5.87 88.38 32.25
N LEU A 231 5.55 89.68 32.16
CA LEU A 231 4.19 90.15 31.91
C LEU A 231 3.71 89.82 30.50
N GLU A 232 4.57 89.98 29.49
CA GLU A 232 4.27 89.52 28.12
C GLU A 232 4.11 88.00 28.03
N GLY A 233 4.85 87.23 28.83
CA GLY A 233 4.71 85.78 28.90
C GLY A 233 3.36 85.32 29.47
N ILE A 234 2.74 86.12 30.34
CA ILE A 234 1.41 85.82 30.91
C ILE A 234 0.29 86.16 29.90
N GLU A 235 0.47 87.19 29.09
CA GLU A 235 -0.55 87.66 28.14
C GLU A 235 -0.50 86.99 26.76
N LYS A 236 0.69 86.57 26.30
CA LYS A 236 0.83 85.89 24.99
C LYS A 236 0.15 84.52 24.96
N VAL A 237 -0.11 83.90 26.11
CA VAL A 237 -0.81 82.62 26.18
C VAL A 237 -2.32 82.80 25.95
N ASP A 238 -2.92 83.94 26.34
CA ASP A 238 -4.32 84.28 26.03
C ASP A 238 -4.54 84.56 24.53
N ALA A 239 -3.60 85.27 23.90
CA ALA A 239 -3.71 85.64 22.48
C ALA A 239 -3.61 84.45 21.50
N GLU A 240 -3.05 83.32 21.94
CA GLU A 240 -3.01 82.08 21.13
C GLU A 240 -4.25 81.18 21.31
N GLU A 241 -5.00 81.27 22.41
CA GLU A 241 -6.24 80.50 22.61
C GLU A 241 -7.42 81.07 21.80
N GLU A 242 -7.57 82.39 21.66
CA GLU A 242 -8.60 83.00 20.81
C GLU A 242 -8.45 82.62 19.32
N LYS A 243 -7.22 82.35 18.84
CA LYS A 243 -7.00 81.86 17.47
C LYS A 243 -7.34 80.39 17.27
N LYS A 244 -7.34 79.55 18.31
CA LYS A 244 -7.62 78.10 18.19
C LYS A 244 -9.09 77.75 18.34
N THR A 245 -9.89 78.56 19.04
CA THR A 245 -11.35 78.37 19.15
C THR A 245 -12.10 78.69 17.85
N GLY A 246 -11.54 79.56 16.98
CA GLY A 246 -12.09 79.85 15.65
C GLY A 246 -11.92 78.76 14.58
N THR A 247 -11.13 77.71 14.83
CA THR A 247 -10.77 76.69 13.81
C THR A 247 -11.17 75.25 14.19
N LYS A 248 -12.13 75.05 15.09
CA LYS A 248 -12.69 73.71 15.43
C LYS A 248 -14.18 73.56 15.09
N GLY A 249 -14.59 74.14 13.95
CA GLY A 249 -15.93 74.00 13.38
C GLY A 249 -15.90 73.74 11.87
N LYS A 250 -15.04 72.82 11.41
CA LYS A 250 -15.12 72.22 10.07
C LYS A 250 -14.23 70.97 9.99
N ARG A 251 -14.76 69.86 10.49
CA ARG A 251 -14.52 68.51 9.98
C ARG A 251 -15.56 67.57 10.55
#